data_AF-A0A1Z4NP63-F1
#
_entry.id   AF-A0A1Z4NP63-F1
#
_cell.length_a   1.000
_cell.length_b   1.000
_cell.length_c   1.000
_cell.angle_alpha   90.00
_cell.angle_beta   90.00
_cell.angle_gamma   90.00
#
_symmetry.space_group_name_H-M   'P 1'
#
loop_
_entity.id
_entity.type
_entity.pdbx_description
1 polymer ?
#
loop_
_entity_poly.entity_id
_entity_poly.type
_entity_poly.pdbx_seq_one_letter_code
_entity_poly.pdbx_strand_id
1 'polypeptide(L)'
;MNIAGVAILKSARNPNIAQKFVEFMLGKEAQEYFASETFEYPLISGVEPQGQLKSLKEVKQKTQNIDLSNLKDLEATLKLMQSARIL
;
A
#
# COMPACT_ATOMS: atom_id res chain seq x y z
N MET A 1 2.84 0.72 8.37
CA MET A 1 2.51 1.16 7.01
C MET A 1 1.58 0.11 6.42
N ASN A 2 0.38 0.50 5.98
CA ASN A 2 -0.49 -0.41 5.24
C ASN A 2 -0.09 -0.38 3.76
N ILE A 3 -0.29 -1.49 3.05
CA ILE A 3 0.09 -1.63 1.63
C ILE A 3 -1.16 -2.04 0.85
N ALA A 4 -1.48 -1.27 -0.18
CA ALA A 4 -2.39 -1.70 -1.24
C ALA A 4 -1.61 -2.56 -2.25
N GLY A 5 -2.23 -3.65 -2.71
CA GLY A 5 -1.61 -4.59 -3.64
C GLY A 5 -2.60 -5.10 -4.68
N VAL A 6 -2.09 -5.56 -5.81
CA VAL A 6 -2.86 -6.15 -6.89
C VAL A 6 -2.26 -7.49 -7.29
N ALA A 7 -3.12 -8.45 -7.64
CA ALA A 7 -2.72 -9.75 -8.15
C ALA A 7 -3.64 -10.20 -9.29
N ILE A 8 -3.06 -10.92 -10.26
CA ILE A 8 -3.80 -11.56 -11.35
C ILE A 8 -4.15 -12.97 -10.91
N LEU A 9 -5.44 -13.31 -10.95
CA LEU A 9 -5.90 -14.65 -10.61
C LEU A 9 -5.42 -15.67 -11.65
N LYS A 10 -5.05 -16.88 -11.20
CA LYS A 10 -4.69 -18.00 -12.09
C LYS A 10 -5.81 -18.38 -13.07
N SER A 11 -7.06 -18.10 -12.71
CA SER A 11 -8.25 -18.36 -13.51
C SER A 11 -8.67 -17.18 -14.40
N ALA A 12 -7.86 -16.12 -14.49
CA ALA A 12 -8.19 -14.94 -15.28
C ALA A 12 -8.43 -15.31 -16.75
N ARG A 13 -9.59 -14.93 -17.29
CA ARG A 13 -9.94 -15.17 -18.70
C ARG A 13 -9.06 -14.37 -19.67
N ASN A 14 -8.54 -13.22 -19.21
CA ASN A 14 -7.74 -12.29 -20.00
C ASN A 14 -6.48 -11.85 -19.24
N PRO A 15 -5.51 -12.74 -18.99
CA PRO A 15 -4.35 -12.44 -18.15
C PRO A 15 -3.48 -11.32 -18.74
N ASN A 16 -3.35 -11.25 -20.07
CA ASN A 16 -2.58 -10.21 -20.75
C ASN A 16 -3.20 -8.81 -20.58
N ILE A 17 -4.54 -8.70 -20.56
CA ILE A 17 -5.23 -7.43 -20.32
C ILE A 17 -5.07 -7.03 -18.84
N ALA A 18 -5.21 -7.99 -17.93
CA ALA A 18 -4.99 -7.74 -16.50
C ALA A 18 -3.55 -7.26 -16.23
N GLN A 19 -2.56 -7.83 -16.91
CA GLN A 19 -1.17 -7.40 -16.83
C GLN A 19 -0.99 -5.94 -17.29
N LYS A 20 -1.57 -5.56 -18.45
CA LYS A 20 -1.55 -4.17 -18.92
C LYS A 20 -2.22 -3.20 -17.94
N PHE A 21 -3.27 -3.64 -17.25
CA PHE A 21 -3.93 -2.84 -16.23
C PHE A 21 -3.04 -2.63 -15.00
N VAL A 22 -2.31 -3.67 -14.56
CA VAL A 22 -1.31 -3.54 -13.48
C VAL A 22 -0.19 -2.58 -13.88
N GLU A 23 0.30 -2.68 -15.13
CA GLU A 23 1.30 -1.75 -15.67
C GLU A 23 0.78 -0.30 -15.69
N PHE A 24 -0.47 -0.09 -16.08
CA PHE A 24 -1.11 1.23 -16.01
C PHE A 24 -1.16 1.77 -14.58
N MET A 25 -1.55 0.95 -13.60
CA MET A 25 -1.58 1.37 -12.18
C MET A 25 -0.22 1.78 -11.64
N LEU A 26 0.87 1.24 -12.19
CA LEU A 26 2.25 1.61 -11.86
C LEU A 26 2.81 2.72 -12.76
N GLY A 27 2.02 3.21 -13.72
CA GLY A 27 2.37 4.31 -14.59
C GLY A 27 2.22 5.67 -13.92
N LYS A 28 2.84 6.70 -14.51
CA LYS A 28 2.86 8.07 -13.98
C LYS A 28 1.47 8.62 -13.68
N GLU A 29 0.54 8.50 -14.62
CA GLU A 29 -0.82 9.05 -14.49
C GLU A 29 -1.57 8.45 -13.29
N ALA A 30 -1.57 7.12 -13.14
CA ALA A 30 -2.22 6.47 -12.02
C ALA A 30 -1.53 6.78 -10.68
N GLN A 31 -0.20 6.85 -10.66
CA GLN A 31 0.56 7.20 -9.46
C GLN A 31 0.33 8.66 -9.04
N GLU A 32 0.18 9.59 -9.98
CA GLU A 32 -0.22 10.98 -9.69
C GLU A 32 -1.62 11.03 -9.09
N TYR A 33 -2.58 10.27 -9.64
CA TYR A 33 -3.92 10.15 -9.08
C TYR A 33 -3.90 9.62 -7.63
N PHE A 34 -3.16 8.55 -7.37
CA PHE A 34 -3.07 7.99 -6.02
C PHE A 34 -2.43 8.97 -5.03
N ALA A 35 -1.46 9.76 -5.48
CA ALA A 35 -0.85 10.81 -4.69
C ALA A 35 -1.83 11.93 -4.35
N SER A 36 -2.59 12.44 -5.34
CA SER A 36 -3.40 13.65 -5.19
C SER A 36 -4.79 13.39 -4.59
N GLU A 37 -5.45 12.30 -5.02
CA GLU A 37 -6.85 12.05 -4.67
C GLU A 37 -6.98 11.13 -3.45
N THR A 38 -6.06 10.17 -3.32
CA THR A 38 -6.10 9.20 -2.20
C THR A 38 -5.00 9.44 -1.16
N PHE A 39 -4.10 10.40 -1.40
CA PHE A 39 -3.01 10.77 -0.49
C PHE A 39 -2.08 9.60 -0.14
N GLU A 40 -1.98 8.61 -1.03
CA GLU A 40 -1.08 7.47 -0.88
C GLU A 40 0.34 7.85 -1.28
N TYR A 41 1.31 7.08 -0.79
CA TYR A 41 2.70 7.24 -1.20
C TYR A 41 2.92 6.68 -2.61
N PRO A 42 3.42 7.48 -3.57
CA PRO A 42 3.79 6.98 -4.88
C PRO A 42 4.88 5.93 -4.79
N LEU A 43 4.78 4.90 -5.64
CA LEU A 43 5.71 3.78 -5.69
C LEU A 43 6.83 3.98 -6.72
N ILE A 44 6.63 4.89 -7.67
CA ILE A 44 7.61 5.18 -8.73
C ILE A 44 8.35 6.49 -8.48
N SER A 45 9.54 6.61 -9.06
CA SER A 45 10.28 7.87 -9.11
C SER A 45 9.58 8.90 -10.01
N GLY A 46 9.75 10.18 -9.71
CA GLY A 46 9.24 11.28 -10.54
C GLY A 46 7.78 11.65 -10.26
N VAL A 47 7.15 11.03 -9.25
CA VAL A 47 5.87 11.45 -8.68
C VAL A 47 6.09 11.74 -7.20
N GLU A 48 5.85 12.98 -6.81
CA GLU A 48 5.98 13.41 -5.41
C GLU A 48 4.70 13.11 -4.63
N PRO A 49 4.80 12.71 -3.34
CA PRO A 49 3.63 12.59 -2.50
C PRO A 49 3.00 13.97 -2.24
N GLN A 50 1.70 13.98 -1.96
CA GLN A 50 0.97 15.24 -1.76
C GLN A 50 1.37 15.95 -0.47
N GLY A 51 1.53 17.28 -0.55
CA GLY A 51 1.74 18.15 0.61
C GLY A 51 3.16 18.06 1.21
N GLN A 52 3.25 17.97 2.54
CA GLN A 52 4.52 17.95 3.29
C GLN A 52 4.97 16.53 3.66
N LEU A 53 4.45 15.52 2.97
CA LEU A 53 4.84 14.14 3.21
C LEU A 53 6.30 13.93 2.77
N LYS A 54 7.06 13.22 3.60
CA LYS A 54 8.41 12.74 3.23
C LYS A 54 8.30 11.75 2.09
N SER A 55 9.37 11.58 1.31
CA SER A 55 9.38 10.53 0.28
C SER A 55 9.19 9.14 0.89
N LEU A 56 8.64 8.20 0.11
CA LEU A 56 8.49 6.81 0.54
C LEU A 56 9.84 6.19 0.96
N LYS A 57 10.94 6.61 0.31
CA LYS A 57 12.30 6.16 0.64
C LYS A 57 12.70 6.56 2.06
N GLU A 58 12.45 7.82 2.44
CA GLU A 58 12.74 8.32 3.79
C GLU A 58 11.87 7.65 4.85
N VAL A 59 10.60 7.37 4.53
CA VAL A 59 9.69 6.64 5.43
C VAL A 59 10.22 5.22 5.67
N LYS A 60 10.61 4.51 4.61
CA LYS A 60 11.15 3.14 4.71
C LYS A 60 12.44 3.07 5.53
N GLN A 61 13.32 4.07 5.42
CA GLN A 61 14.55 4.13 6.21
C GLN A 61 14.30 4.28 7.72
N LYS A 62 13.17 4.86 8.11
CA LYS A 62 12.82 5.13 9.52
C LYS A 62 11.86 4.11 10.12
N THR A 63 11.35 3.19 9.31
CA THR A 63 10.37 2.19 9.75
C THR A 63 11.08 0.90 10.16
N GLN A 64 10.62 0.27 11.25
CA GLN A 64 11.11 -1.05 11.64
C GLN A 64 10.73 -2.11 10.59
N ASN A 65 11.61 -3.09 10.38
CA ASN A 65 11.37 -4.16 9.41
C ASN A 65 10.38 -5.19 9.99
N ILE A 66 9.09 -4.88 9.89
CA ILE A 66 7.99 -5.75 10.29
C ILE A 66 7.47 -6.48 9.04
N ASP A 67 7.32 -7.80 9.13
CA ASP A 67 6.63 -8.56 8.10
C ASP A 67 5.13 -8.28 8.15
N LEU A 68 4.66 -7.44 7.23
CA LEU A 68 3.26 -7.04 7.15
C LEU A 68 2.33 -8.20 6.76
N SER A 69 2.86 -9.27 6.16
CA SER A 69 2.08 -10.48 5.88
C SER A 69 1.76 -11.30 7.13
N ASN A 70 2.43 -10.98 8.24
CA ASN A 70 2.31 -11.65 9.53
C ASN A 70 1.64 -10.77 10.60
N LEU A 71 0.68 -9.91 10.21
CA LEU A 71 -0.12 -9.07 11.12
C LEU A 71 -1.50 -9.65 11.46
N LYS A 72 -1.70 -10.95 11.20
CA LYS A 72 -3.01 -11.61 11.21
C LYS A 72 -3.58 -11.96 12.59
N ASP A 73 -2.88 -11.68 13.68
CA ASP A 73 -3.34 -12.02 15.03
C ASP A 73 -4.39 -11.01 15.52
N LEU A 74 -5.60 -11.15 14.95
CA LEU A 74 -6.76 -10.36 15.31
C LEU A 74 -7.16 -10.60 16.76
N GLU A 75 -7.07 -11.85 17.25
CA GLU A 75 -7.49 -12.20 18.60
C GLU A 75 -6.61 -11.51 19.66
N ALA A 76 -5.28 -11.57 19.51
CA ALA A 76 -4.37 -10.88 20.41
C ALA A 76 -4.55 -9.36 20.36
N THR A 77 -4.78 -8.81 19.16
CA THR A 77 -5.03 -7.37 18.99
C THR A 77 -6.31 -6.94 19.72
N LEU A 78 -7.41 -7.68 19.57
CA LEU A 78 -8.67 -7.39 20.24
C LEU A 78 -8.55 -7.52 21.77
N LYS A 79 -7.86 -8.57 22.27
CA LYS A 79 -7.57 -8.74 23.70
C LYS A 79 -6.77 -7.58 24.27
N LEU A 80 -5.78 -7.08 23.54
CA LEU A 80 -4.99 -5.93 23.96
C LEU A 80 -5.84 -4.65 24.02
N MET A 81 -6.69 -4.41 23.02
CA MET A 81 -7.56 -3.22 23.01
C MET A 81 -8.60 -3.24 24.14
N GLN A 82 -9.18 -4.42 24.41
CA GLN A 82 -10.13 -4.61 25.52
C GLN A 82 -9.45 -4.39 26.88
N SER A 83 -8.26 -4.95 27.08
CA SER A 83 -7.51 -4.76 28.33
C SER A 83 -7.04 -3.32 28.54
N ALA A 84 -6.71 -2.60 27.47
CA ALA A 84 -6.41 -1.18 27.48
C ALA A 84 -7.65 -0.27 27.58
N ARG A 85 -8.87 -0.83 27.56
CA ARG A 85 -10.16 -0.11 27.60
C ARG A 85 -10.34 0.93 26.48
N ILE A 86 -9.81 0.60 25.29
CA ILE A 86 -9.96 1.40 24.07
C ILE A 86 -10.86 0.71 23.03
N LEU A 87 -11.46 -0.42 23.40
CA LEU A 87 -12.50 -1.14 22.67
C LEU A 87 -13.78 -1.14 23.49
#